data_AF-A0A2R6QX81-F1
#
_entry.id   AF-A0A2R6QX81-F1
#
_cell.length_a   1.000
_cell.length_b   1.000
_cell.length_c   1.000
_cell.angle_alpha   90.00
_cell.angle_beta   90.00
_cell.angle_gamma   90.00
#
_symmetry.space_group_name_H-M   'P 1'
#
loop_
_entity.id
_entity.type
_entity.pdbx_description
1 polymer ?
#
loop_
_entity_poly.entity_id
_entity_poly.type
_entity_poly.pdbx_seq_one_letter_code
_entity_poly.pdbx_strand_id
1 'polypeptide(L)'
;MITQPPSSRQIQFLFTIALASLLVLGTARLVLDNLKKSQSSFLQLLLGNAHQVLRLPVNISNEDVIDDGCNVFEGNWVWDNTTYPFYTEDRCPFLVKQVTCQRNGRRDSLYQNWRWQPNYCNLPRFNALKLLEVLRDKRLMFVGDSIQRGMFESMVCLVQSVLPDGEKSLKRIPPRKIFTAKEYNASIEYFWAPFIVDSTSDNATNHTVLKRLVKLDSIAKHGKQWEGVDIFVFESYIWWMYKPLINATFGSPHNVQEYKVATAYRLALETWANWIETRVNPHNQKVYFMSMSPTHLWSWEWKHGSEGNCFNESHPIHGSYWGTGSNLEIMEIVRDVLEQLKIDVTLLNITQLSEFRKDGHTSVYGERRGKLLTREQRSDPNNFADCIHWCLPGVPDTWNEILYAHILKNYQSKSNKLGPSS
;
A
#
# COMPACT_ATOMS: atom_id res chain seq x y z
N MET A 1 -53.67 -53.00 -18.05
CA MET A 1 -53.84 -52.93 -16.58
C MET A 1 -53.83 -51.46 -16.19
N ILE A 2 -55.00 -50.94 -15.83
CA ILE A 2 -55.20 -49.54 -15.44
C ILE A 2 -54.73 -49.43 -13.99
N THR A 3 -53.66 -48.67 -13.75
CA THR A 3 -53.17 -48.33 -12.41
C THR A 3 -54.20 -47.44 -11.72
N GLN A 4 -54.82 -47.94 -10.65
CA GLN A 4 -55.73 -47.15 -9.82
C GLN A 4 -54.98 -45.95 -9.22
N PRO A 5 -55.57 -44.74 -9.25
CA PRO A 5 -54.97 -43.59 -8.59
C PRO A 5 -55.02 -43.78 -7.06
N PRO A 6 -54.03 -43.28 -6.31
CA PRO A 6 -54.01 -43.41 -4.87
C PRO A 6 -55.25 -42.76 -4.26
N SER A 7 -55.89 -43.45 -3.32
CA SER A 7 -57.11 -42.97 -2.66
C SER A 7 -56.88 -41.59 -2.03
N SER A 8 -57.86 -40.69 -2.15
CA SER A 8 -57.84 -39.32 -1.59
C SER A 8 -57.39 -39.28 -0.12
N ARG A 9 -57.70 -40.32 0.66
CA ARG A 9 -57.24 -40.47 2.06
C ARG A 9 -55.73 -40.63 2.21
N GLN A 10 -55.05 -41.35 1.32
CA GLN A 10 -53.59 -41.53 1.39
C GLN A 10 -52.84 -40.24 1.06
N ILE A 11 -53.31 -39.49 0.07
CA ILE A 11 -52.71 -38.18 -0.28
C ILE A 11 -52.88 -37.20 0.89
N GLN A 12 -54.08 -37.16 1.47
CA GLN A 12 -54.37 -36.25 2.58
C GLN A 12 -53.59 -36.60 3.86
N PHE A 13 -53.34 -37.89 4.11
CA PHE A 13 -52.51 -38.37 5.22
C PHE A 13 -51.02 -38.04 5.03
N LEU A 14 -50.48 -38.26 3.82
CA LEU A 14 -49.09 -37.89 3.50
C LEU A 14 -48.88 -36.37 3.55
N PHE A 15 -49.86 -35.59 3.11
CA PHE A 15 -49.79 -34.13 3.15
C PHE A 15 -49.84 -33.61 4.60
N THR A 16 -50.64 -34.21 5.47
CA THR A 16 -50.67 -33.84 6.90
C THR A 16 -49.37 -34.20 7.62
N ILE A 17 -48.75 -35.35 7.30
CA ILE A 17 -47.43 -35.72 7.84
C ILE A 17 -46.33 -34.75 7.35
N ALA A 18 -46.34 -34.39 6.07
CA ALA A 18 -45.37 -33.44 5.51
C ALA A 18 -45.50 -32.06 6.15
N LEU A 19 -46.74 -31.57 6.33
CA LEU A 19 -47.00 -30.27 6.96
C LEU A 19 -46.58 -30.26 8.44
N ALA A 20 -46.88 -31.33 9.18
CA ALA A 20 -46.44 -31.50 10.56
C ALA A 20 -44.91 -31.53 10.67
N SER A 21 -44.23 -32.22 9.75
CA SER A 21 -42.77 -32.29 9.71
C SER A 21 -42.12 -30.92 9.44
N LEU A 22 -42.69 -30.14 8.53
CA LEU A 22 -42.23 -28.78 8.23
C LEU A 22 -42.45 -27.82 9.42
N LEU A 23 -43.56 -27.95 10.15
CA LEU A 23 -43.82 -27.18 11.37
C LEU A 23 -42.83 -27.54 12.48
N VAL A 24 -42.53 -28.84 12.68
CA VAL A 24 -41.54 -29.28 13.67
C VAL A 24 -40.13 -28.80 13.30
N LEU A 25 -39.73 -28.90 12.04
CA LEU A 25 -38.43 -28.40 11.59
C LEU A 25 -38.33 -26.87 11.68
N GLY A 26 -39.40 -26.14 11.33
CA GLY A 26 -39.46 -24.69 11.43
C GLY A 26 -39.37 -24.20 12.88
N THR A 27 -40.11 -24.84 13.79
CA THR A 27 -40.05 -24.53 15.23
C THR A 27 -38.70 -24.90 15.85
N ALA A 28 -38.14 -26.07 15.51
CA ALA A 28 -36.80 -26.46 15.97
C ALA A 28 -35.73 -25.45 15.50
N ARG A 29 -35.80 -24.98 14.25
CA ARG A 29 -34.87 -23.98 13.72
C ARG A 29 -35.02 -22.62 14.41
N LEU A 30 -36.26 -22.18 14.66
CA LEU A 30 -36.55 -20.95 15.39
C LEU A 30 -36.03 -21.01 16.84
N VAL A 31 -36.17 -22.15 17.51
CA VAL A 31 -35.64 -22.39 18.86
C VAL A 31 -34.11 -22.40 18.82
N LEU A 32 -33.49 -23.04 17.83
CA LEU A 32 -32.03 -23.06 17.67
C LEU A 32 -31.47 -21.65 17.42
N ASP A 33 -32.13 -20.86 16.58
CA ASP A 33 -31.73 -19.48 16.27
C ASP A 33 -31.90 -18.57 17.50
N ASN A 34 -32.97 -18.76 18.29
CA ASN A 34 -33.16 -18.05 19.56
C ASN A 34 -32.14 -18.47 20.63
N LEU A 35 -31.79 -19.75 20.72
CA LEU A 35 -30.74 -20.23 21.61
C LEU A 35 -29.36 -19.68 21.21
N LYS A 36 -29.07 -19.59 19.91
CA LYS A 36 -27.82 -19.00 19.40
C LYS A 36 -27.75 -17.50 19.65
N LYS A 37 -28.88 -16.79 19.50
CA LYS A 37 -29.00 -15.36 19.81
C LYS A 37 -28.91 -15.09 21.32
N SER A 38 -29.49 -15.96 22.14
CA SER A 38 -29.40 -15.91 23.61
C SER A 38 -27.99 -16.24 24.11
N GLN A 39 -27.30 -17.24 23.54
CA GLN A 39 -25.88 -17.48 23.82
C GLN A 39 -25.00 -16.30 23.41
N SER A 40 -25.28 -15.68 22.25
CA SER A 40 -24.58 -14.48 21.81
C SER A 40 -24.83 -13.28 22.73
N SER A 41 -26.06 -13.09 23.20
CA SER A 41 -26.39 -12.01 24.13
C SER A 41 -25.85 -12.27 25.53
N PHE A 42 -25.82 -13.52 25.97
CA PHE A 42 -25.27 -13.94 27.26
C PHE A 42 -23.74 -13.87 27.27
N LEU A 43 -23.07 -14.23 26.16
CA LEU A 43 -21.65 -13.94 25.97
C LEU A 43 -21.38 -12.44 25.98
N GLN A 44 -22.20 -11.62 25.31
CA GLN A 44 -22.09 -10.16 25.36
C GLN A 44 -22.36 -9.58 26.75
N LEU A 45 -23.22 -10.20 27.56
CA LEU A 45 -23.50 -9.74 28.94
C LEU A 45 -22.40 -10.16 29.92
N LEU A 46 -21.78 -11.33 29.73
CA LEU A 46 -20.62 -11.78 30.49
C LEU A 46 -19.32 -11.05 30.10
N LEU A 47 -19.18 -10.65 28.83
CA LEU A 47 -18.04 -9.87 28.32
C LEU A 47 -18.24 -8.35 28.47
N GLY A 48 -19.49 -7.88 28.56
CA GLY A 48 -19.85 -6.45 28.60
C GLY A 48 -19.41 -5.71 29.86
N ASN A 49 -19.05 -6.42 30.93
CA ASN A 49 -18.59 -5.83 32.19
C ASN A 49 -17.11 -6.11 32.52
N ALA A 50 -16.34 -6.66 31.57
CA ALA A 50 -14.92 -6.95 31.74
C ALA A 50 -14.01 -6.18 30.76
N HIS A 51 -14.49 -5.09 30.15
CA HIS A 51 -13.66 -4.21 29.31
C HIS A 51 -12.96 -3.10 30.11
N GLN A 52 -12.34 -3.46 31.23
CA GLN A 52 -10.95 -3.03 31.41
C GLN A 52 -10.13 -4.11 30.72
N VAL A 53 -10.03 -4.05 29.38
CA VAL A 53 -9.04 -4.85 28.66
C VAL A 53 -7.70 -4.44 29.27
N LEU A 54 -7.12 -5.34 30.06
CA LEU A 54 -5.74 -5.24 30.46
C LEU A 54 -4.95 -5.24 29.13
N ARG A 55 -4.56 -4.05 28.68
CA ARG A 55 -3.93 -3.85 27.38
C ARG A 55 -2.53 -4.45 27.49
N LEU A 56 -2.39 -5.67 26.98
CA LEU A 56 -1.07 -6.30 26.92
C LEU A 56 -0.24 -5.52 25.88
N PRO A 57 0.96 -5.03 26.25
CA PRO A 57 1.85 -4.40 25.28
C PRO A 57 2.14 -5.37 24.14
N VAL A 58 2.33 -4.86 22.93
CA VAL A 58 2.71 -5.68 21.78
C VAL A 58 3.99 -6.41 22.13
N ASN A 59 3.94 -7.75 22.20
CA ASN A 59 5.13 -8.55 22.41
C ASN A 59 5.99 -8.51 21.14
N ILE A 60 7.04 -7.70 21.18
CA ILE A 60 8.07 -7.62 20.16
C ILE A 60 9.22 -8.51 20.62
N SER A 61 9.35 -9.68 20.01
CA SER A 61 10.46 -10.59 20.23
C SER A 61 11.70 -10.11 19.46
N ASN A 62 12.87 -10.70 19.75
CA ASN A 62 14.09 -10.38 19.00
C ASN A 62 13.99 -10.72 17.51
N GLU A 63 13.15 -11.69 17.12
CA GLU A 63 12.90 -12.05 15.72
C GLU A 63 12.04 -11.01 14.98
N ASP A 64 11.36 -10.13 15.73
CA ASP A 64 10.49 -9.08 15.18
C ASP A 64 11.24 -7.77 14.90
N VAL A 65 12.55 -7.72 15.16
CA VAL A 65 13.34 -6.49 15.10
C VAL A 65 14.56 -6.70 14.22
N ILE A 66 14.74 -5.79 13.28
CA ILE A 66 15.95 -5.77 12.44
C ILE A 66 17.15 -5.38 13.31
N ASP A 67 18.19 -6.19 13.22
CA ASP A 67 19.44 -6.00 13.97
C ASP A 67 20.01 -4.59 13.77
N ASP A 68 20.68 -4.08 14.82
CA ASP A 68 21.40 -2.82 14.72
C ASP A 68 22.55 -2.94 13.72
N GLY A 69 22.55 -2.07 12.71
CA GLY A 69 23.51 -2.08 11.61
C GLY A 69 23.11 -2.95 10.41
N CYS A 70 21.97 -3.66 10.44
CA CYS A 70 21.53 -4.37 9.24
C CYS A 70 21.08 -3.41 8.13
N ASN A 71 21.75 -3.49 6.98
CA ASN A 71 21.27 -2.85 5.76
C ASN A 71 20.21 -3.74 5.08
N VAL A 72 18.94 -3.47 5.38
CA VAL A 72 17.79 -4.21 4.83
C VAL A 72 17.55 -3.98 3.33
N PHE A 73 18.28 -3.04 2.72
CA PHE A 73 18.13 -2.65 1.31
C PHE A 73 19.13 -3.36 0.38
N GLU A 74 20.09 -4.10 0.95
CA GLU A 74 21.07 -4.92 0.21
C GLU A 74 20.78 -6.40 0.42
N GLY A 75 20.54 -7.11 -0.67
CA GLY A 75 19.99 -8.45 -0.62
C GLY A 75 19.72 -9.02 -2.00
N ASN A 76 18.92 -10.08 -2.02
CA ASN A 76 18.49 -10.75 -3.25
C ASN A 76 17.01 -11.12 -3.18
N TRP A 77 16.36 -11.21 -4.34
CA TRP A 77 15.03 -11.80 -4.45
C TRP A 77 15.14 -13.32 -4.42
N VAL A 78 14.40 -13.92 -3.50
CA VAL A 78 14.32 -15.37 -3.29
C VAL A 78 12.92 -15.82 -3.61
N TRP A 79 12.82 -16.92 -4.34
CA TRP A 79 11.54 -17.56 -4.64
C TRP A 79 10.95 -18.20 -3.37
N ASP A 80 9.71 -17.83 -3.04
CA ASP A 80 8.95 -18.41 -1.92
C ASP A 80 7.46 -18.44 -2.26
N ASN A 81 6.99 -19.57 -2.80
CA ASN A 81 5.58 -19.80 -3.07
C ASN A 81 4.83 -20.41 -1.87
N THR A 82 5.48 -20.54 -0.72
CA THR A 82 4.88 -21.11 0.49
C THR A 82 4.33 -20.02 1.40
N THR A 83 5.02 -18.89 1.49
CA THR A 83 4.61 -17.77 2.35
C THR A 83 4.14 -16.54 1.58
N TYR A 84 4.44 -16.42 0.28
CA TYR A 84 4.02 -15.30 -0.58
C TYR A 84 3.04 -15.75 -1.66
N PRO A 85 2.09 -14.88 -2.05
CA PRO A 85 1.85 -13.53 -1.48
C PRO A 85 1.10 -13.58 -0.14
N PHE A 86 1.19 -12.51 0.66
CA PHE A 86 0.47 -12.40 1.95
C PHE A 86 -1.06 -12.40 1.81
N TYR A 87 -1.55 -11.97 0.65
CA TYR A 87 -2.96 -11.96 0.30
C TYR A 87 -3.11 -12.22 -1.20
N THR A 88 -4.30 -12.62 -1.61
CA THR A 88 -4.64 -12.78 -3.03
C THR A 88 -5.48 -11.59 -3.51
N GLU A 89 -5.37 -11.25 -4.80
CA GLU A 89 -6.02 -10.08 -5.40
C GLU A 89 -7.56 -10.07 -5.22
N ASP A 90 -8.19 -11.24 -5.19
CA ASP A 90 -9.63 -11.45 -4.98
C ASP A 90 -10.06 -11.21 -3.52
N ARG A 91 -9.17 -11.42 -2.55
CA ARG A 91 -9.45 -11.26 -1.12
C ARG A 91 -9.33 -9.82 -0.63
N CYS A 92 -8.78 -8.90 -1.43
CA CYS A 92 -8.71 -7.49 -1.09
C CYS A 92 -9.69 -6.63 -1.93
N PRO A 93 -10.87 -6.26 -1.38
CA PRO A 93 -11.88 -5.49 -2.13
C PRO A 93 -11.51 -4.02 -2.33
N PHE A 94 -10.40 -3.55 -1.76
CA PHE A 94 -9.99 -2.14 -1.79
C PHE A 94 -9.07 -1.79 -2.95
N LEU A 95 -8.51 -2.80 -3.64
CA LEU A 95 -7.64 -2.61 -4.80
C LEU A 95 -8.39 -1.90 -5.94
N VAL A 96 -7.72 -0.93 -6.57
CA VAL A 96 -8.27 -0.26 -7.75
C VAL A 96 -7.92 -1.04 -9.02
N LYS A 97 -8.69 -0.79 -10.08
CA LYS A 97 -8.51 -1.46 -11.38
C LYS A 97 -7.10 -1.32 -11.94
N GLN A 98 -6.37 -0.25 -11.62
CA GLN A 98 -5.01 -0.03 -12.12
C GLN A 98 -4.03 -1.16 -11.76
N VAL A 99 -4.20 -1.79 -10.60
CA VAL A 99 -3.21 -2.71 -10.00
C VAL A 99 -3.67 -4.18 -9.95
N THR A 100 -4.92 -4.45 -10.35
CA THR A 100 -5.56 -5.78 -10.27
C THR A 100 -5.26 -6.61 -11.53
N CYS A 101 -3.99 -6.92 -11.73
CA CYS A 101 -3.49 -7.50 -12.97
C CYS A 101 -4.15 -8.83 -13.35
N GLN A 102 -4.39 -9.72 -12.39
CA GLN A 102 -5.01 -11.03 -12.68
C GLN A 102 -6.47 -10.84 -13.12
N ARG A 103 -7.26 -10.02 -12.40
CA ARG A 103 -8.63 -9.67 -12.81
C ARG A 103 -8.67 -8.97 -14.16
N ASN A 104 -7.61 -8.26 -14.53
CA ASN A 104 -7.46 -7.58 -15.81
C ASN A 104 -6.93 -8.50 -16.94
N GLY A 105 -6.68 -9.78 -16.64
CA GLY A 105 -6.37 -10.82 -17.62
C GLY A 105 -4.92 -11.27 -17.67
N ARG A 106 -4.06 -10.86 -16.72
CA ARG A 106 -2.71 -11.40 -16.56
C ARG A 106 -2.81 -12.87 -16.15
N ARG A 107 -2.16 -13.75 -16.91
CA ARG A 107 -2.29 -15.21 -16.72
C ARG A 107 -1.22 -15.77 -15.80
N ASP A 108 0.00 -15.25 -15.89
CA ASP A 108 1.08 -15.64 -14.99
C ASP A 108 0.89 -14.99 -13.61
N SER A 109 1.34 -15.68 -12.58
CA SER A 109 1.30 -15.21 -11.19
C SER A 109 2.63 -15.35 -10.46
N LEU A 110 3.69 -15.79 -11.16
CA LEU A 110 4.99 -16.10 -10.56
C LEU A 110 5.60 -14.84 -9.89
N TYR A 111 5.34 -13.66 -10.45
CA TYR A 111 5.79 -12.38 -9.90
C TYR A 111 5.32 -12.13 -8.44
N GLN A 112 4.26 -12.82 -8.00
CA GLN A 112 3.71 -12.69 -6.64
C GLN A 112 4.48 -13.49 -5.59
N ASN A 113 5.32 -14.45 -6.00
CA ASN A 113 5.98 -15.42 -5.11
C ASN A 113 7.45 -15.09 -4.84
N TRP A 114 7.84 -13.83 -4.98
CA TRP A 114 9.20 -13.37 -4.69
C TRP A 114 9.24 -12.65 -3.36
N ARG A 115 10.17 -13.05 -2.51
CA ARG A 115 10.49 -12.44 -1.22
C ARG A 115 11.85 -11.77 -1.27
N TRP A 116 11.98 -10.60 -0.68
CA TRP A 116 13.27 -9.95 -0.52
C TRP A 116 14.01 -10.52 0.71
N GLN A 117 15.26 -10.93 0.52
CA GLN A 117 16.13 -11.43 1.57
C GLN A 117 17.36 -10.53 1.68
N PRO A 118 17.48 -9.72 2.76
CA PRO A 118 18.72 -9.00 3.05
C PRO A 118 19.90 -9.95 3.24
N ASN A 119 21.11 -9.50 2.91
CA ASN A 119 22.31 -10.35 2.92
C ASN A 119 22.74 -10.82 4.32
N TYR A 120 22.58 -9.96 5.32
CA TYR A 120 23.18 -10.16 6.66
C TYR A 120 22.17 -10.22 7.80
N CYS A 121 20.87 -10.11 7.50
CA CYS A 121 19.80 -10.28 8.49
C CYS A 121 18.51 -10.74 7.83
N ASN A 122 17.49 -10.99 8.65
CA ASN A 122 16.15 -11.31 8.18
C ASN A 122 15.20 -10.12 8.38
N LEU A 123 14.27 -9.95 7.44
CA LEU A 123 13.11 -9.10 7.68
C LEU A 123 12.15 -9.83 8.64
N PRO A 124 11.55 -9.11 9.62
CA PRO A 124 10.51 -9.68 10.46
C PRO A 124 9.31 -10.04 9.59
N ARG A 125 8.75 -11.24 9.82
CA ARG A 125 7.58 -11.68 9.07
C ARG A 125 6.42 -10.72 9.33
N PHE A 126 5.79 -10.23 8.27
CA PHE A 126 4.65 -9.32 8.39
C PHE A 126 3.53 -9.92 9.24
N ASN A 127 3.06 -9.15 10.23
CA ASN A 127 1.93 -9.50 11.07
C ASN A 127 0.97 -8.31 11.19
N ALA A 128 -0.20 -8.45 10.55
CA ALA A 128 -1.23 -7.41 10.50
C ALA A 128 -1.72 -6.96 11.89
N LEU A 129 -1.95 -7.90 12.81
CA LEU A 129 -2.43 -7.59 14.16
C LEU A 129 -1.38 -6.80 14.94
N LYS A 130 -0.10 -7.18 14.85
CA LYS A 130 0.99 -6.41 15.47
C LYS A 130 1.08 -5.00 14.90
N LEU A 131 1.02 -4.84 13.58
CA LEU A 131 1.03 -3.51 12.97
C LEU A 131 -0.16 -2.67 13.45
N LEU A 132 -1.37 -3.23 13.44
CA LEU A 132 -2.57 -2.53 13.88
C LEU A 132 -2.50 -2.10 15.35
N GLU A 133 -1.96 -2.95 16.23
CA GLU A 133 -1.72 -2.56 17.63
C GLU A 133 -0.67 -1.45 17.76
N VAL A 134 0.42 -1.50 16.98
CA VAL A 134 1.41 -0.43 16.94
C VAL A 134 0.82 0.88 16.41
N LEU A 135 -0.14 0.79 15.49
CA LEU A 135 -0.90 1.92 14.93
C LEU A 135 -2.11 2.32 15.78
N ARG A 136 -2.36 1.70 16.93
CA ARG A 136 -3.50 2.04 17.77
C ARG A 136 -3.45 3.51 18.17
N ASP A 137 -4.60 4.19 18.03
CA ASP A 137 -4.76 5.63 18.26
C ASP A 137 -3.85 6.52 17.39
N LYS A 138 -3.38 6.01 16.23
CA LYS A 138 -2.45 6.71 15.35
C LYS A 138 -2.95 6.81 13.91
N ARG A 139 -2.37 7.77 13.20
CA ARG A 139 -2.55 7.99 11.77
C ARG A 139 -1.24 7.75 11.02
N LEU A 140 -1.24 6.76 10.11
CA LEU A 140 -0.18 6.51 9.14
C LEU A 140 -0.58 7.14 7.80
N MET A 141 0.22 8.05 7.25
CA MET A 141 -0.08 8.73 5.98
C MET A 141 1.02 8.54 4.95
N PHE A 142 0.62 8.00 3.80
CA PHE A 142 1.39 7.93 2.57
C PHE A 142 1.15 9.21 1.76
N VAL A 143 2.19 9.99 1.47
CA VAL A 143 2.11 11.28 0.76
C VAL A 143 3.01 11.23 -0.47
N GLY A 144 2.43 11.42 -1.66
CA GLY A 144 3.23 11.38 -2.89
C GLY A 144 2.39 11.21 -4.14
N ASP A 145 2.97 10.58 -5.15
CA ASP A 145 2.33 10.36 -6.44
C ASP A 145 1.54 9.03 -6.52
N SER A 146 1.34 8.52 -7.73
CA SER A 146 0.61 7.27 -7.98
C SER A 146 1.37 6.01 -7.55
N ILE A 147 2.70 6.05 -7.46
CA ILE A 147 3.51 4.98 -6.86
C ILE A 147 3.20 4.87 -5.38
N GLN A 148 3.19 6.00 -4.68
CA GLN A 148 2.88 6.05 -3.24
C GLN A 148 1.44 5.62 -2.94
N ARG A 149 0.51 5.86 -3.88
CA ARG A 149 -0.83 5.30 -3.83
C ARG A 149 -0.84 3.77 -3.90
N GLY A 150 0.03 3.17 -4.71
CA GLY A 150 0.20 1.72 -4.80
C GLY A 150 0.69 1.13 -3.48
N MET A 151 1.68 1.78 -2.84
CA MET A 151 2.15 1.37 -1.50
C MET A 151 1.04 1.47 -0.44
N PHE A 152 0.23 2.52 -0.46
CA PHE A 152 -0.96 2.65 0.39
C PHE A 152 -1.96 1.49 0.17
N GLU A 153 -2.29 1.18 -1.09
CA GLU A 153 -3.25 0.13 -1.41
C GLU A 153 -2.75 -1.26 -1.00
N SER A 154 -1.45 -1.52 -1.16
CA SER A 154 -0.78 -2.70 -0.63
C SER A 154 -0.92 -2.79 0.90
N MET A 155 -0.58 -1.71 1.63
CA MET A 155 -0.66 -1.70 3.09
C MET A 155 -2.08 -1.98 3.59
N VAL A 156 -3.08 -1.39 2.95
CA VAL A 156 -4.49 -1.68 3.27
C VAL A 156 -4.81 -3.16 3.06
N CYS A 157 -4.36 -3.77 1.97
CA CYS A 157 -4.61 -5.18 1.70
C CYS A 157 -3.89 -6.13 2.66
N LEU A 158 -2.68 -5.75 3.09
CA LEU A 158 -1.91 -6.48 4.09
C LEU A 158 -2.64 -6.54 5.44
N VAL A 159 -3.34 -5.48 5.86
CA VAL A 159 -4.00 -5.44 7.18
C VAL A 159 -5.49 -5.78 7.16
N GLN A 160 -6.20 -5.60 6.05
CA GLN A 160 -7.67 -5.61 6.08
C GLN A 160 -8.28 -6.99 6.40
N SER A 161 -7.56 -8.08 6.12
CA SER A 161 -8.09 -9.44 6.22
C SER A 161 -8.31 -9.89 7.66
N VAL A 162 -7.56 -9.33 8.62
CA VAL A 162 -7.71 -9.63 10.05
C VAL A 162 -8.78 -8.78 10.73
N LEU A 163 -9.33 -7.78 10.02
CA LEU A 163 -10.39 -6.91 10.50
C LEU A 163 -11.75 -7.45 10.07
N PRO A 164 -12.70 -7.68 11.01
CA PRO A 164 -14.05 -8.11 10.70
C PRO A 164 -14.79 -7.14 9.78
N ASP A 165 -15.80 -7.65 9.08
CA ASP A 165 -16.70 -6.80 8.31
C ASP A 165 -17.45 -5.83 9.24
N GLY A 166 -17.56 -4.57 8.82
CA GLY A 166 -18.10 -3.50 9.65
C GLY A 166 -17.06 -2.80 10.54
N GLU A 167 -15.93 -3.44 10.87
CA GLU A 167 -14.83 -2.84 11.65
C GLU A 167 -13.77 -2.13 10.80
N LYS A 168 -13.94 -2.18 9.47
CA LYS A 168 -13.09 -1.52 8.47
C LYS A 168 -13.90 -0.66 7.51
N SER A 169 -13.31 0.44 7.05
CA SER A 169 -13.92 1.28 6.01
C SER A 169 -12.87 2.04 5.19
N LEU A 170 -13.18 2.37 3.93
CA LEU A 170 -12.35 3.22 3.08
C LEU A 170 -13.15 4.44 2.60
N LYS A 171 -12.82 5.63 3.11
CA LYS A 171 -13.40 6.91 2.65
C LYS A 171 -12.50 7.53 1.59
N ARG A 172 -13.09 7.99 0.48
CA ARG A 172 -12.40 8.71 -0.60
C ARG A 172 -12.83 10.17 -0.57
N ILE A 173 -11.95 11.03 -0.07
CA ILE A 173 -12.22 12.47 0.12
C ILE A 173 -11.07 13.22 -0.56
N PRO A 174 -11.13 13.46 -1.89
CA PRO A 174 -10.03 14.06 -2.64
C PRO A 174 -9.48 15.33 -1.95
N PRO A 175 -8.14 15.48 -1.84
CA PRO A 175 -7.09 14.64 -2.42
C PRO A 175 -6.70 13.38 -1.61
N ARG A 176 -7.53 12.97 -0.63
CA ARG A 176 -7.24 11.88 0.32
C ARG A 176 -8.00 10.58 0.09
N LYS A 177 -7.38 9.47 0.51
CA LYS A 177 -8.05 8.21 0.82
C LYS A 177 -7.77 7.87 2.29
N ILE A 178 -8.77 7.42 3.04
CA ILE A 178 -8.66 7.13 4.48
C ILE A 178 -9.25 5.75 4.74
N PHE A 179 -8.38 4.78 5.00
CA PHE A 179 -8.76 3.49 5.52
C PHE A 179 -8.78 3.55 7.06
N THR A 180 -9.85 3.08 7.69
CA THR A 180 -10.01 3.11 9.15
C THR A 180 -10.21 1.70 9.69
N ALA A 181 -9.43 1.34 10.70
CA ALA A 181 -9.60 0.16 11.53
C ALA A 181 -10.20 0.60 12.88
N LYS A 182 -11.51 0.39 13.06
CA LYS A 182 -12.29 1.03 14.13
C LYS A 182 -11.90 0.58 15.53
N GLU A 183 -11.77 -0.73 15.76
CA GLU A 183 -11.34 -1.30 17.05
C GLU A 183 -9.98 -0.76 17.52
N TYR A 184 -9.10 -0.44 16.57
CA TYR A 184 -7.77 0.10 16.83
C TYR A 184 -7.75 1.62 16.94
N ASN A 185 -8.85 2.31 16.60
CA ASN A 185 -8.88 3.75 16.41
C ASN A 185 -7.69 4.22 15.53
N ALA A 186 -7.37 3.43 14.50
CA ALA A 186 -6.20 3.64 13.64
C ALA A 186 -6.65 4.01 12.23
N SER A 187 -5.87 4.88 11.58
CA SER A 187 -6.04 5.17 10.15
C SER A 187 -4.77 4.91 9.34
N ILE A 188 -4.99 4.41 8.13
CA ILE A 188 -3.99 4.32 7.07
C ILE A 188 -4.51 5.23 5.97
N GLU A 189 -3.74 6.24 5.60
CA GLU A 189 -4.16 7.36 4.78
C GLU A 189 -3.26 7.51 3.57
N TYR A 190 -3.82 8.00 2.48
CA TYR A 190 -3.08 8.46 1.31
C TYR A 190 -3.43 9.90 1.00
N PHE A 191 -2.44 10.72 0.66
CA PHE A 191 -2.59 12.10 0.22
C PHE A 191 -1.89 12.30 -1.13
N TRP A 192 -2.65 12.74 -2.15
CA TRP A 192 -2.11 13.07 -3.47
C TRP A 192 -1.32 14.38 -3.43
N ALA A 193 0.00 14.30 -3.57
CA ALA A 193 0.92 15.42 -3.69
C ALA A 193 2.13 15.00 -4.55
N PRO A 194 1.98 14.91 -5.88
CA PRO A 194 2.94 14.23 -6.75
C PRO A 194 4.31 14.92 -6.84
N PHE A 195 4.38 16.19 -6.45
CA PHE A 195 5.62 16.96 -6.36
C PHE A 195 5.97 17.31 -4.91
N ILE A 196 5.22 16.80 -3.93
CA ILE A 196 5.21 17.18 -2.49
C ILE A 196 4.81 18.64 -2.23
N VAL A 197 5.42 19.59 -2.94
CA VAL A 197 5.05 21.00 -2.97
C VAL A 197 3.81 21.23 -3.86
N ASP A 198 3.22 22.42 -3.76
CA ASP A 198 2.03 22.82 -4.49
C ASP A 198 2.30 22.80 -6.01
N SER A 199 1.31 22.33 -6.77
CA SER A 199 1.39 22.27 -8.22
C SER A 199 0.03 22.45 -8.90
N THR A 200 0.04 22.70 -10.21
CA THR A 200 -1.21 22.65 -11.01
C THR A 200 -1.75 21.22 -11.18
N SER A 201 -1.05 20.22 -10.67
CA SER A 201 -1.41 18.80 -10.77
C SER A 201 -1.94 18.21 -9.46
N ASP A 202 -2.27 19.03 -8.45
CA ASP A 202 -2.72 18.56 -7.13
C ASP A 202 -4.18 18.05 -7.12
N ASN A 203 -4.90 18.13 -8.24
CA ASN A 203 -6.23 17.56 -8.34
C ASN A 203 -6.16 16.03 -8.50
N ALA A 204 -6.37 15.29 -7.42
CA ALA A 204 -6.23 13.82 -7.40
C ALA A 204 -6.99 13.07 -8.52
N THR A 205 -8.07 13.63 -9.08
CA THR A 205 -8.85 13.00 -10.17
C THR A 205 -8.51 13.57 -11.54
N ASN A 206 -8.39 14.88 -11.66
CA ASN A 206 -8.10 15.59 -12.91
C ASN A 206 -6.73 16.29 -12.85
N HIS A 207 -5.68 15.50 -12.60
CA HIS A 207 -4.29 15.96 -12.46
C HIS A 207 -3.54 16.02 -13.80
N THR A 208 -4.14 15.56 -14.90
CA THR A 208 -3.50 15.63 -16.22
C THR A 208 -3.66 17.02 -16.79
N VAL A 209 -2.56 17.77 -16.85
CA VAL A 209 -2.50 19.11 -17.43
C VAL A 209 -1.54 19.16 -18.62
N LEU A 210 -1.80 20.01 -19.61
CA LEU A 210 -0.95 20.15 -20.81
C LEU A 210 0.47 20.61 -20.48
N LYS A 211 0.60 21.53 -19.52
CA LYS A 211 1.87 22.03 -18.99
C LYS A 211 1.80 21.97 -17.47
N ARG A 212 2.66 21.15 -16.87
CA ARG A 212 2.82 21.08 -15.40
C ARG A 212 3.52 22.35 -14.93
N LEU A 213 3.07 22.90 -13.81
CA LEU A 213 3.69 24.02 -13.12
C LEU A 213 3.83 23.66 -11.65
N VAL A 214 5.06 23.76 -11.12
CA VAL A 214 5.39 23.44 -9.73
C VAL A 214 5.78 24.72 -8.99
N LYS A 215 5.29 24.90 -7.77
CA LYS A 215 5.64 26.04 -6.91
C LYS A 215 6.66 25.57 -5.87
N LEU A 216 7.93 25.76 -6.19
CA LEU A 216 9.03 25.07 -5.50
C LEU A 216 9.16 25.45 -4.02
N ASP A 217 8.69 26.62 -3.63
CA ASP A 217 8.72 27.19 -2.28
C ASP A 217 7.36 27.20 -1.57
N SER A 218 6.36 26.48 -2.10
CA SER A 218 4.99 26.50 -1.57
C SER A 218 4.54 25.11 -1.12
N ILE A 219 4.39 24.91 0.19
CA ILE A 219 3.95 23.62 0.78
C ILE A 219 2.87 23.77 1.86
N ALA A 220 2.61 24.98 2.34
CA ALA A 220 1.76 25.22 3.51
C ALA A 220 0.32 24.70 3.34
N LYS A 221 -0.22 24.77 2.11
CA LYS A 221 -1.56 24.26 1.80
C LYS A 221 -1.64 22.75 1.99
N HIS A 222 -0.66 22.00 1.50
CA HIS A 222 -0.55 20.57 1.73
C HIS A 222 -0.27 20.27 3.22
N GLY A 223 0.68 20.99 3.82
CA GLY A 223 1.06 20.84 5.22
C GLY A 223 -0.10 20.94 6.21
N LYS A 224 -1.09 21.80 5.95
CA LYS A 224 -2.30 21.91 6.76
C LYS A 224 -3.12 20.61 6.79
N GLN A 225 -3.09 19.82 5.72
CA GLN A 225 -3.80 18.53 5.63
C GLN A 225 -3.05 17.39 6.32
N TRP A 226 -1.77 17.61 6.63
CA TRP A 226 -0.86 16.66 7.25
C TRP A 226 -0.79 16.81 8.78
N GLU A 227 -1.41 17.85 9.34
CA GLU A 227 -1.44 18.09 10.78
C GLU A 227 -2.03 16.89 11.55
N GLY A 228 -1.38 16.55 12.66
CA GLY A 228 -1.79 15.46 13.55
C GLY A 228 -1.58 14.05 12.99
N VAL A 229 -0.78 13.87 11.94
CA VAL A 229 -0.35 12.54 11.48
C VAL A 229 0.80 12.03 12.35
N ASP A 230 0.77 10.78 12.78
CA ASP A 230 1.81 10.20 13.65
C ASP A 230 2.99 9.62 12.85
N ILE A 231 2.70 9.03 11.69
CA ILE A 231 3.71 8.38 10.85
C ILE A 231 3.54 8.85 9.42
N PHE A 232 4.58 9.46 8.87
CA PHE A 232 4.62 9.89 7.48
C PHE A 232 5.47 8.96 6.63
N VAL A 233 5.01 8.67 5.42
CA VAL A 233 5.81 8.05 4.37
C VAL A 233 5.69 8.95 3.14
N PHE A 234 6.76 9.67 2.80
CA PHE A 234 6.83 10.55 1.64
C PHE A 234 7.45 9.85 0.44
N GLU A 235 7.00 10.19 -0.77
CA GLU A 235 7.62 9.82 -2.05
C GLU A 235 7.32 10.92 -3.07
N SER A 236 8.25 11.13 -4.01
CA SER A 236 8.06 12.06 -5.13
C SER A 236 9.13 11.78 -6.19
N TYR A 237 8.78 11.14 -7.30
CA TYR A 237 9.76 10.83 -8.35
C TYR A 237 9.21 10.86 -9.77
N ILE A 238 8.29 9.95 -10.12
CA ILE A 238 8.04 9.65 -11.56
C ILE A 238 7.49 10.87 -12.32
N TRP A 239 6.82 11.76 -11.60
CA TRP A 239 6.27 12.99 -12.15
C TRP A 239 7.34 14.01 -12.57
N TRP A 240 8.51 13.98 -11.93
CA TRP A 240 9.67 14.78 -12.31
C TRP A 240 10.33 14.25 -13.58
N MET A 241 10.27 12.94 -13.83
CA MET A 241 10.99 12.29 -14.93
C MET A 241 10.31 12.43 -16.30
N TYR A 242 9.18 13.16 -16.40
CA TYR A 242 8.46 13.32 -17.66
C TYR A 242 9.26 14.04 -18.75
N LYS A 243 10.06 15.04 -18.36
CA LYS A 243 10.93 15.83 -19.25
C LYS A 243 12.16 16.28 -18.47
N PRO A 244 13.30 16.56 -19.13
CA PRO A 244 14.51 17.05 -18.45
C PRO A 244 14.34 18.45 -17.86
N LEU A 245 13.33 19.19 -18.31
CA LEU A 245 12.99 20.54 -17.90
C LEU A 245 11.56 20.62 -17.39
N ILE A 246 11.32 21.47 -16.39
CA ILE A 246 10.01 21.67 -15.78
C ILE A 246 9.73 23.15 -15.57
N ASN A 247 8.50 23.58 -15.85
CA ASN A 247 8.07 24.93 -15.52
C ASN A 247 7.81 25.04 -14.02
N ALA A 248 8.37 26.06 -13.40
CA ALA A 248 8.25 26.27 -11.98
C ALA A 248 8.30 27.76 -11.59
N THR A 249 7.88 28.04 -10.36
CA THR A 249 8.06 29.34 -9.70
C THR A 249 8.86 29.16 -8.41
N PHE A 250 9.66 30.16 -8.06
CA PHE A 250 10.36 30.26 -6.78
C PHE A 250 10.45 31.73 -6.36
N GLY A 251 10.12 32.07 -5.12
CA GLY A 251 10.08 33.41 -4.54
C GLY A 251 8.85 34.24 -4.96
N SER A 252 8.53 34.30 -6.26
CA SER A 252 7.36 35.01 -6.79
C SER A 252 6.44 34.08 -7.59
N PRO A 253 5.14 34.00 -7.27
CA PRO A 253 4.19 33.12 -7.96
C PRO A 253 3.89 33.52 -9.40
N HIS A 254 4.32 34.71 -9.84
CA HIS A 254 4.11 35.21 -11.20
C HIS A 254 5.32 35.03 -12.12
N ASN A 255 6.49 34.70 -11.55
CA ASN A 255 7.72 34.51 -12.30
C ASN A 255 7.90 33.03 -12.66
N VAL A 256 7.23 32.60 -13.73
CA VAL A 256 7.36 31.24 -14.25
C VAL A 256 8.64 31.12 -15.08
N GLN A 257 9.50 30.19 -14.70
CA GLN A 257 10.74 29.88 -15.43
C GLN A 257 10.83 28.39 -15.70
N GLU A 258 11.65 28.02 -16.67
CA GLU A 258 11.97 26.63 -16.97
C GLU A 258 13.25 26.25 -16.22
N TYR A 259 13.16 25.21 -15.39
CA TYR A 259 14.27 24.71 -14.58
C TYR A 259 14.71 23.33 -15.07
N LYS A 260 16.01 23.03 -14.94
CA LYS A 260 16.47 21.64 -14.94
C LYS A 260 15.77 20.88 -13.81
N VAL A 261 15.29 19.68 -14.10
CA VAL A 261 14.54 18.89 -13.11
C VAL A 261 15.33 18.68 -11.82
N ALA A 262 16.62 18.36 -11.88
CA ALA A 262 17.44 18.18 -10.67
C ALA A 262 17.48 19.43 -9.78
N THR A 263 17.66 20.62 -10.38
CA THR A 263 17.62 21.90 -9.64
C THR A 263 16.25 22.15 -9.02
N ALA A 264 15.18 21.96 -9.78
CA ALA A 264 13.82 22.12 -9.27
C ALA A 264 13.51 21.13 -8.15
N TYR A 265 13.90 19.87 -8.30
CA TYR A 265 13.73 18.81 -7.32
C TYR A 265 14.41 19.17 -6.00
N ARG A 266 15.67 19.61 -6.04
CA ARG A 266 16.42 20.05 -4.85
C ARG A 266 15.70 21.17 -4.12
N LEU A 267 15.28 22.23 -4.81
CA LEU A 267 14.56 23.36 -4.20
C LEU A 267 13.22 22.94 -3.57
N ALA A 268 12.48 22.04 -4.22
CA ALA A 268 11.23 21.51 -3.69
C ALA A 268 11.46 20.65 -2.44
N LEU A 269 12.51 19.83 -2.46
CA LEU A 269 12.85 18.96 -1.34
C LEU A 269 13.41 19.76 -0.16
N GLU A 270 14.19 20.81 -0.38
CA GLU A 270 14.62 21.76 0.66
C GLU A 270 13.42 22.48 1.31
N THR A 271 12.41 22.85 0.52
CA THR A 271 11.16 23.41 1.04
C THR A 271 10.39 22.41 1.90
N TRP A 272 10.32 21.15 1.47
CA TRP A 272 9.76 20.07 2.27
C TRP A 272 10.56 19.83 3.56
N ALA A 273 11.90 19.79 3.47
CA ALA A 273 12.78 19.61 4.61
C ALA A 273 12.58 20.69 5.67
N ASN A 274 12.49 21.97 5.26
CA ASN A 274 12.17 23.07 6.17
C ASN A 274 10.77 22.93 6.80
N TRP A 275 9.77 22.46 6.05
CA TRP A 275 8.44 22.17 6.62
C TRP A 275 8.52 21.07 7.67
N ILE A 276 9.29 20.02 7.39
CA ILE A 276 9.50 18.90 8.30
C ILE A 276 10.14 19.37 9.61
N GLU A 277 11.24 20.13 9.57
CA GLU A 277 11.88 20.66 10.78
C GLU A 277 10.99 21.59 11.61
N THR A 278 10.11 22.35 10.94
CA THR A 278 9.28 23.36 11.61
C THR A 278 7.96 22.81 12.14
N ARG A 279 7.44 21.71 11.58
CA ARG A 279 6.08 21.23 11.86
C ARG A 279 6.02 19.83 12.45
N VAL A 280 7.06 19.02 12.28
CA VAL A 280 7.10 17.66 12.82
C VAL A 280 7.79 17.66 14.17
N ASN A 281 7.15 17.03 15.16
CA ASN A 281 7.74 16.75 16.46
C ASN A 281 8.37 15.34 16.46
N PRO A 282 9.71 15.21 16.47
CA PRO A 282 10.39 13.92 16.37
C PRO A 282 10.19 13.02 17.61
N HIS A 283 9.67 13.55 18.72
CA HIS A 283 9.40 12.77 19.92
C HIS A 283 8.19 11.84 19.74
N ASN A 284 7.14 12.31 19.09
CA ASN A 284 5.90 11.55 18.90
C ASN A 284 5.68 11.09 17.46
N GLN A 285 6.18 11.84 16.47
CA GLN A 285 6.00 11.54 15.05
C GLN A 285 7.22 10.83 14.45
N LYS A 286 6.99 10.05 13.40
CA LYS A 286 8.03 9.36 12.61
C LYS A 286 7.89 9.73 11.15
N VAL A 287 9.02 9.93 10.48
CA VAL A 287 9.06 10.34 9.07
C VAL A 287 9.94 9.36 8.31
N TYR A 288 9.37 8.83 7.23
CA TYR A 288 10.04 8.01 6.24
C TYR A 288 10.01 8.73 4.91
N PHE A 289 11.09 8.62 4.15
CA PHE A 289 11.14 9.04 2.76
C PHE A 289 11.47 7.83 1.90
N MET A 290 10.61 7.47 0.97
CA MET A 290 10.84 6.37 0.06
C MET A 290 11.66 6.86 -1.13
N SER A 291 12.73 6.14 -1.47
CA SER A 291 13.50 6.41 -2.67
C SER A 291 12.67 6.11 -3.93
N MET A 292 13.22 6.43 -5.09
CA MET A 292 12.49 6.28 -6.35
C MET A 292 12.05 4.82 -6.63
N SER A 293 10.82 4.68 -7.09
CA SER A 293 10.39 3.46 -7.79
C SER A 293 10.92 3.50 -9.23
N PRO A 294 11.60 2.45 -9.69
CA PRO A 294 12.17 2.40 -11.03
C PRO A 294 11.09 2.15 -12.08
N THR A 295 11.52 2.25 -13.34
CA THR A 295 10.70 1.95 -14.52
C THR A 295 11.42 0.94 -15.41
N HIS A 296 10.67 0.13 -16.13
CA HIS A 296 11.20 -0.87 -17.06
C HIS A 296 10.68 -0.61 -18.48
N LEU A 297 10.98 0.58 -19.00
CA LEU A 297 10.44 1.06 -20.27
C LEU A 297 11.05 0.36 -21.48
N TRP A 298 12.29 -0.11 -21.38
CA TRP A 298 12.98 -0.70 -22.52
C TRP A 298 13.75 -1.96 -22.16
N SER A 299 13.41 -3.07 -22.83
CA SER A 299 13.99 -4.37 -22.53
C SER A 299 15.48 -4.50 -22.82
N TRP A 300 16.02 -3.66 -23.72
CA TRP A 300 17.45 -3.65 -24.03
C TRP A 300 18.33 -3.34 -22.80
N GLU A 301 17.77 -2.69 -21.77
CA GLU A 301 18.49 -2.35 -20.55
C GLU A 301 18.93 -3.61 -19.77
N TRP A 302 18.12 -4.67 -19.76
CA TRP A 302 18.42 -5.93 -19.07
C TRP A 302 18.71 -7.09 -20.03
N LYS A 303 18.46 -6.91 -21.33
CA LYS A 303 18.71 -7.91 -22.37
C LYS A 303 19.21 -7.22 -23.64
N HIS A 304 20.53 -7.08 -23.75
CA HIS A 304 21.16 -6.38 -24.88
C HIS A 304 20.63 -6.87 -26.24
N GLY A 305 20.21 -5.93 -27.09
CA GLY A 305 19.68 -6.20 -28.43
C GLY A 305 18.20 -6.61 -28.49
N SER A 306 17.47 -6.64 -27.37
CA SER A 306 16.02 -6.87 -27.42
C SER A 306 15.22 -5.60 -27.69
N GLU A 307 14.06 -5.78 -28.32
CA GLU A 307 13.05 -4.74 -28.50
C GLU A 307 11.82 -5.04 -27.65
N GLY A 308 11.15 -3.98 -27.17
CA GLY A 308 9.99 -4.09 -26.29
C GLY A 308 10.26 -3.51 -24.91
N ASN A 309 9.38 -3.83 -23.96
CA ASN A 309 9.33 -3.25 -22.62
C ASN A 309 9.08 -4.34 -21.57
N CYS A 310 8.52 -3.99 -20.40
CA CYS A 310 8.18 -4.94 -19.33
C CYS A 310 7.09 -5.99 -19.69
N PHE A 311 6.47 -5.93 -20.87
CA PHE A 311 5.48 -6.92 -21.29
C PHE A 311 6.09 -8.31 -21.46
N ASN A 312 5.38 -9.35 -21.00
CA ASN A 312 5.82 -10.76 -20.98
C ASN A 312 7.09 -11.06 -20.14
N GLU A 313 7.58 -10.10 -19.37
CA GLU A 313 8.61 -10.38 -18.37
C GLU A 313 7.98 -11.08 -17.16
N SER A 314 8.46 -12.28 -16.85
CA SER A 314 7.86 -13.18 -15.83
C SER A 314 8.79 -13.53 -14.68
N HIS A 315 10.05 -13.12 -14.78
CA HIS A 315 11.10 -13.37 -13.78
C HIS A 315 11.90 -12.09 -13.54
N PRO A 316 12.45 -11.90 -12.31
CA PRO A 316 13.37 -10.82 -12.00
C PRO A 316 14.62 -10.83 -12.89
N ILE A 317 15.32 -9.71 -12.90
CA ILE A 317 16.67 -9.60 -13.44
C ILE A 317 17.64 -10.30 -12.46
N HIS A 318 18.59 -11.04 -13.01
CA HIS A 318 19.66 -11.69 -12.24
C HIS A 318 20.99 -10.97 -12.48
N GLY A 319 21.80 -10.86 -11.43
CA GLY A 319 23.10 -10.18 -11.50
C GLY A 319 23.02 -8.68 -11.22
N SER A 320 24.13 -7.97 -11.43
CA SER A 320 24.20 -6.52 -11.23
C SER A 320 23.46 -5.78 -12.34
N TYR A 321 22.58 -4.85 -11.98
CA TYR A 321 21.75 -4.10 -12.90
C TYR A 321 21.43 -2.71 -12.35
N TRP A 322 21.42 -1.71 -13.24
CA TRP A 322 20.95 -0.35 -12.97
C TRP A 322 20.28 0.21 -14.23
N GLY A 323 18.97 0.43 -14.20
CA GLY A 323 18.20 1.00 -15.30
C GLY A 323 18.39 2.52 -15.45
N THR A 324 18.20 3.02 -16.68
CA THR A 324 18.29 4.47 -16.98
C THR A 324 17.13 5.26 -16.38
N GLY A 325 16.04 4.58 -16.03
CA GLY A 325 14.89 5.15 -15.34
C GLY A 325 15.16 5.52 -13.87
N SER A 326 16.27 5.06 -13.27
CA SER A 326 16.69 5.44 -11.91
C SER A 326 17.80 6.48 -11.95
N ASN A 327 17.42 7.73 -11.68
CA ASN A 327 18.31 8.87 -11.80
C ASN A 327 19.22 9.03 -10.57
N LEU A 328 20.52 8.77 -10.75
CA LEU A 328 21.52 8.89 -9.68
C LEU A 328 21.65 10.30 -9.09
N GLU A 329 21.50 11.35 -9.91
CA GLU A 329 21.56 12.75 -9.45
C GLU A 329 20.39 13.06 -8.49
N ILE A 330 19.19 12.55 -8.79
CA ILE A 330 18.03 12.70 -7.90
C ILE A 330 18.22 11.90 -6.60
N MET A 331 18.75 10.67 -6.67
CA MET A 331 19.07 9.88 -5.47
C MET A 331 20.07 10.61 -4.55
N GLU A 332 21.10 11.21 -5.15
CA GLU A 332 22.09 12.03 -4.44
C GLU A 332 21.43 13.25 -3.79
N ILE A 333 20.57 13.98 -4.49
CA ILE A 333 19.83 15.11 -3.91
C ILE A 333 19.00 14.66 -2.69
N VAL A 334 18.29 13.53 -2.79
CA VAL A 334 17.52 13.00 -1.66
C VAL A 334 18.44 12.74 -0.46
N ARG A 335 19.53 12.01 -0.67
CA ARG A 335 20.50 11.71 0.40
C ARG A 335 21.05 12.99 1.03
N ASP A 336 21.53 13.93 0.21
CA ASP A 336 22.14 15.18 0.69
C ASP A 336 21.16 16.01 1.53
N VAL A 337 19.90 16.12 1.10
CA VAL A 337 18.89 16.90 1.85
C VAL A 337 18.52 16.19 3.16
N LEU A 338 18.40 14.86 3.15
CA LEU A 338 18.11 14.10 4.37
C LEU A 338 19.27 14.16 5.39
N GLU A 339 20.52 14.12 4.94
CA GLU A 339 21.70 14.25 5.81
C GLU A 339 21.83 15.62 6.49
N GLN A 340 21.24 16.65 5.90
CA GLN A 340 21.26 18.02 6.45
C GLN A 340 20.12 18.29 7.44
N LEU A 341 19.11 17.42 7.52
CA LEU A 341 18.00 17.57 8.45
C LEU A 341 18.45 17.37 9.89
N LYS A 342 17.97 18.24 10.78
CA LYS A 342 18.15 18.11 12.23
C LYS A 342 17.25 17.05 12.85
N ILE A 343 16.21 16.63 12.13
CA ILE A 343 15.34 15.55 12.56
C ILE A 343 15.65 14.28 11.78
N ASP A 344 15.54 13.14 12.47
CA ASP A 344 15.76 11.83 11.86
C ASP A 344 14.62 11.50 10.88
N VAL A 345 14.98 11.39 9.61
CA VAL A 345 14.12 10.86 8.55
C VAL A 345 14.74 9.59 8.01
N THR A 346 14.03 8.49 8.13
CA THR A 346 14.51 7.20 7.62
C THR A 346 14.28 7.09 6.11
N LEU A 347 15.37 6.99 5.35
CA LEU A 347 15.30 6.69 3.91
C LEU A 347 14.96 5.21 3.70
N LEU A 348 13.84 4.92 3.07
CA LEU A 348 13.50 3.58 2.57
C LEU A 348 14.10 3.45 1.16
N ASN A 349 15.34 2.96 1.07
CA ASN A 349 16.06 2.82 -0.19
C ASN A 349 15.59 1.60 -1.01
N ILE A 350 14.41 1.71 -1.60
CA ILE A 350 13.76 0.64 -2.36
C ILE A 350 14.23 0.55 -3.83
N THR A 351 15.07 1.46 -4.30
CA THR A 351 15.36 1.61 -5.74
C THR A 351 15.99 0.35 -6.31
N GLN A 352 17.13 -0.06 -5.75
CA GLN A 352 17.91 -1.18 -6.30
C GLN A 352 17.17 -2.52 -6.21
N LEU A 353 16.50 -2.80 -5.09
CA LEU A 353 15.72 -4.03 -4.97
C LEU A 353 14.56 -4.05 -5.98
N SER A 354 13.97 -2.88 -6.28
CA SER A 354 12.87 -2.79 -7.24
C SER A 354 13.35 -2.83 -8.69
N GLU A 355 14.58 -2.40 -8.97
CA GLU A 355 15.23 -2.47 -10.31
C GLU A 355 15.34 -3.91 -10.79
N PHE A 356 15.44 -4.89 -9.89
CA PHE A 356 15.43 -6.29 -10.31
C PHE A 356 14.05 -6.77 -10.78
N ARG A 357 12.96 -6.04 -10.53
CA ARG A 357 11.59 -6.55 -10.62
C ARG A 357 10.85 -6.18 -11.91
N LYS A 358 11.52 -6.28 -13.06
CA LYS A 358 10.88 -6.09 -14.39
C LYS A 358 9.59 -6.89 -14.60
N ASP A 359 9.42 -8.00 -13.88
CA ASP A 359 8.25 -8.88 -13.89
C ASP A 359 7.02 -8.34 -13.14
N GLY A 360 7.21 -7.41 -12.20
CA GLY A 360 6.18 -6.97 -11.27
C GLY A 360 5.22 -5.90 -11.79
N HIS A 361 5.46 -5.34 -12.98
CA HIS A 361 4.67 -4.23 -13.52
C HIS A 361 3.27 -4.63 -13.98
N THR A 362 2.37 -3.64 -14.00
CA THR A 362 0.99 -3.83 -14.51
C THR A 362 0.96 -4.10 -16.00
N SER A 363 1.93 -3.57 -16.75
CA SER A 363 2.05 -3.76 -18.20
C SER A 363 0.73 -3.41 -18.89
N VAL A 364 0.19 -4.29 -19.75
CA VAL A 364 -1.10 -4.10 -20.42
C VAL A 364 -2.32 -4.48 -19.55
N TYR A 365 -2.09 -4.86 -18.29
CA TYR A 365 -3.11 -5.30 -17.35
C TYR A 365 -3.49 -4.21 -16.34
N GLY A 366 -3.45 -2.95 -16.78
CA GLY A 366 -3.85 -1.78 -16.00
C GLY A 366 -5.00 -0.99 -16.64
N GLU A 367 -5.09 0.28 -16.26
CA GLU A 367 -6.06 1.22 -16.80
C GLU A 367 -5.39 2.45 -17.42
N ARG A 368 -6.06 3.06 -18.39
CA ARG A 368 -5.68 4.35 -18.98
C ARG A 368 -6.87 5.30 -18.89
N ARG A 369 -6.66 6.46 -18.27
CA ARG A 369 -7.72 7.49 -18.05
C ARG A 369 -8.98 6.89 -17.37
N GLY A 370 -8.78 6.04 -16.35
CA GLY A 370 -9.85 5.44 -15.56
C GLY A 370 -10.64 4.31 -16.25
N LYS A 371 -10.15 3.80 -17.38
CA LYS A 371 -10.77 2.66 -18.09
C LYS A 371 -9.72 1.57 -18.35
N LEU A 372 -10.13 0.32 -18.19
CA LEU A 372 -9.32 -0.83 -18.57
C LEU A 372 -8.99 -0.77 -20.06
N LEU A 373 -7.79 -1.25 -20.42
CA LEU A 373 -7.39 -1.33 -21.82
C LEU A 373 -8.28 -2.30 -22.60
N THR A 374 -8.65 -1.92 -23.82
CA THR A 374 -9.41 -2.79 -24.73
C THR A 374 -8.55 -3.97 -25.20
N ARG A 375 -9.16 -4.93 -25.89
CA ARG A 375 -8.40 -6.06 -26.46
C ARG A 375 -7.37 -5.57 -27.47
N GLU A 376 -7.74 -4.61 -28.30
CA GLU A 376 -6.90 -4.00 -29.34
C GLU A 376 -5.72 -3.24 -28.71
N GLN A 377 -5.97 -2.48 -27.65
CA GLN A 377 -4.90 -1.78 -26.92
C GLN A 377 -3.93 -2.76 -26.25
N ARG A 378 -4.46 -3.84 -25.65
CA ARG A 378 -3.62 -4.88 -25.04
C ARG A 378 -2.78 -5.66 -26.05
N SER A 379 -3.20 -5.74 -27.31
CA SER A 379 -2.40 -6.33 -28.39
C SER A 379 -1.25 -5.45 -28.87
N ASP A 380 -1.14 -4.20 -28.38
CA ASP A 380 -0.06 -3.27 -28.70
C ASP A 380 0.70 -2.83 -27.43
N PRO A 381 1.47 -3.73 -26.82
CA PRO A 381 2.19 -3.43 -25.58
C PRO A 381 3.22 -2.31 -25.74
N ASN A 382 3.74 -2.06 -26.94
CA ASN A 382 4.71 -1.00 -27.18
C ASN A 382 4.15 0.40 -26.90
N ASN A 383 2.85 0.60 -27.16
CA ASN A 383 2.18 1.90 -26.95
C ASN A 383 1.31 1.95 -25.68
N PHE A 384 0.99 0.79 -25.09
CA PHE A 384 0.01 0.70 -24.02
C PHE A 384 0.46 -0.01 -22.75
N ALA A 385 1.64 -0.65 -22.73
CA ALA A 385 2.15 -1.23 -21.50
C ALA A 385 2.54 -0.14 -20.49
N ASP A 386 2.04 -0.27 -19.27
CA ASP A 386 2.45 0.53 -18.12
C ASP A 386 3.61 -0.18 -17.41
N CYS A 387 4.83 0.31 -17.64
CA CYS A 387 6.05 -0.18 -17.00
C CYS A 387 6.54 0.77 -15.89
N ILE A 388 5.58 1.40 -15.22
CA ILE A 388 5.78 2.32 -14.10
C ILE A 388 5.09 1.76 -12.86
N HIS A 389 3.81 1.41 -12.98
CA HIS A 389 3.00 0.93 -11.86
C HIS A 389 3.16 -0.58 -11.65
N TRP A 390 2.84 -1.04 -10.44
CA TRP A 390 3.06 -2.41 -9.98
C TRP A 390 1.74 -3.15 -9.79
N CYS A 391 1.72 -4.43 -10.15
CA CYS A 391 0.63 -5.31 -9.78
C CYS A 391 0.55 -5.46 -8.25
N LEU A 392 -0.67 -5.66 -7.72
CA LEU A 392 -0.90 -6.00 -6.32
C LEU A 392 -1.72 -7.31 -6.20
N PRO A 393 -1.29 -8.31 -5.39
CA PRO A 393 -0.06 -8.35 -4.58
C PRO A 393 1.21 -8.33 -5.45
N GLY A 394 2.33 -7.84 -4.92
CA GLY A 394 3.57 -7.66 -5.66
C GLY A 394 4.63 -6.81 -4.95
N VAL A 395 5.46 -6.11 -5.73
CA VAL A 395 6.63 -5.36 -5.24
C VAL A 395 6.32 -4.38 -4.10
N PRO A 396 5.22 -3.60 -4.12
CA PRO A 396 4.90 -2.70 -3.02
C PRO A 396 4.61 -3.39 -1.68
N ASP A 397 4.28 -4.69 -1.68
CA ASP A 397 4.13 -5.46 -0.45
C ASP A 397 5.47 -5.54 0.29
N THR A 398 6.57 -5.80 -0.44
CA THR A 398 7.93 -5.81 0.12
C THR A 398 8.35 -4.44 0.64
N TRP A 399 7.97 -3.34 -0.02
CA TRP A 399 8.23 -2.00 0.51
C TRP A 399 7.54 -1.80 1.87
N ASN A 400 6.31 -2.31 2.00
CA ASN A 400 5.56 -2.26 3.24
C ASN A 400 6.10 -3.21 4.32
N GLU A 401 6.72 -4.35 3.95
CA GLU A 401 7.45 -5.19 4.90
C GLU A 401 8.68 -4.47 5.48
N ILE A 402 9.43 -3.76 4.64
CA ILE A 402 10.57 -2.96 5.09
C ILE A 402 10.10 -1.81 5.99
N LEU A 403 9.04 -1.09 5.59
CA LEU A 403 8.42 -0.07 6.43
C LEU A 403 7.95 -0.66 7.78
N TYR A 404 7.29 -1.82 7.76
CA TYR A 404 6.84 -2.53 8.96
C TYR A 404 8.00 -2.84 9.90
N ALA A 405 9.12 -3.34 9.37
CA ALA A 405 10.33 -3.63 10.14
C ALA A 405 10.87 -2.38 10.86
N HIS A 406 10.93 -1.23 10.16
CA HIS A 406 11.34 0.03 10.77
C HIS A 406 10.33 0.56 11.80
N ILE A 407 9.02 0.38 11.56
CA ILE A 407 7.97 0.75 12.52
C ILE A 407 8.12 -0.06 13.81
N LEU A 408 8.35 -1.37 13.72
CA LEU A 408 8.57 -2.23 14.89
C LEU A 408 9.83 -1.84 15.67
N LYS A 409 10.95 -1.63 14.98
CA LYS A 409 12.19 -1.15 15.60
C LYS A 409 11.98 0.17 16.36
N ASN A 410 11.26 1.11 15.75
CA ASN A 410 10.93 2.39 16.37
C ASN A 410 9.99 2.23 17.58
N TYR A 411 9.04 1.30 17.54
CA TYR A 411 8.16 1.02 18.67
C TYR A 411 8.93 0.42 19.85
N GLN A 412 9.77 -0.59 19.59
CA GLN A 412 10.56 -1.25 20.64
C GLN A 412 11.51 -0.26 21.34
N SER A 413 12.22 0.57 20.58
CA SER A 413 13.13 1.58 21.15
C SER A 413 12.42 2.59 22.05
N LYS A 414 11.16 2.94 21.75
CA LYS A 414 10.32 3.77 22.63
C LYS A 414 9.89 3.03 23.89
N SER A 415 9.41 1.79 23.76
CA SER A 415 8.97 0.97 24.90
C SER A 415 10.11 0.74 25.90
N ASN A 416 11.33 0.48 25.41
CA ASN A 416 12.51 0.31 26.25
C ASN A 416 12.91 1.60 27.00
N LYS A 417 12.69 2.78 26.41
CA LYS A 417 12.96 4.07 27.06
C LYS A 417 11.94 4.44 28.13
N LEU A 418 10.70 3.97 28.01
CA LEU A 418 9.61 4.28 28.95
C LEU A 418 9.60 3.38 30.19
N GLY A 419 10.35 2.27 30.18
CA GLY A 419 10.37 1.27 31.26
C GLY A 419 9.03 0.54 31.42
N PRO A 420 8.96 -0.58 32.17
CA PRO A 420 7.69 -1.17 32.53
C PRO A 420 6.94 -0.17 33.42
N SER A 421 5.76 0.26 32.98
CA SER A 421 4.82 1.03 33.81
C SER A 421 4.47 0.17 35.02
N SER A 422 5.06 0.49 36.17
CA SER A 422 4.82 -0.13 37.48
C SER A 422 3.42 0.18 38.01
#